data_AF-A0AAU1F5U7-F1
#
_entry.id   AF-A0AAU1F5U7-F1
#
_cell.length_a   1.000
_cell.length_b   1.000
_cell.length_c   1.000
_cell.angle_alpha   90.00
_cell.angle_beta   90.00
_cell.angle_gamma   90.00
#
_symmetry.space_group_name_H-M   'P 1'
#
loop_
_entity.id
_entity.type
_entity.pdbx_description
1 polymer ?
#
loop_
_entity_poly.entity_id
_entity_poly.type
_entity_poly.pdbx_seq_one_letter_code
_entity_poly.pdbx_strand_id
1 'polypeptide(L)'
;MQEKSVITREIAVAGGAEFLCRSGARRIPLIIKRLPDGSYLSTFGMEKLPVRIIEAWITVTYQDGTVCREQWRLATSLTDHTRYPARELVDLYHERWQVETKI
;
A
#
# COMPACT_ATOMS: atom_id res chain seq x y z
N MET A 1 -9.22 -21.39 10.70
CA MET A 1 -8.71 -20.67 11.89
C MET A 1 -8.54 -19.21 11.50
N GLN A 2 -9.29 -18.38 12.20
CA GLN A 2 -9.60 -16.99 11.87
C GLN A 2 -8.65 -16.12 12.70
N GLU A 3 -7.63 -15.51 12.11
CA GLU A 3 -6.71 -14.68 12.88
C GLU A 3 -6.62 -13.24 12.39
N LYS A 4 -7.25 -12.41 13.23
CA LYS A 4 -6.84 -11.06 13.68
C LYS A 4 -6.89 -9.95 12.65
N SER A 5 -8.12 -9.47 12.50
CA SER A 5 -8.44 -8.05 12.36
C SER A 5 -7.89 -7.24 13.54
N VAL A 6 -7.67 -5.93 13.31
CA VAL A 6 -7.27 -4.85 14.24
C VAL A 6 -5.74 -4.71 14.36
N ILE A 7 -5.12 -3.63 13.87
CA ILE A 7 -5.20 -2.28 14.46
C ILE A 7 -5.34 -1.17 13.39
N THR A 8 -6.45 -0.45 13.49
CA THR A 8 -6.74 0.82 12.81
C THR A 8 -5.81 1.92 13.33
N ARG A 9 -5.11 2.62 12.43
CA ARG A 9 -5.12 4.09 12.46
C ARG A 9 -5.99 4.53 11.29
N GLU A 10 -7.05 5.25 11.59
CA GLU A 10 -7.87 5.92 10.59
C GLU A 10 -6.97 6.79 9.72
N ILE A 11 -7.16 6.69 8.40
CA ILE A 11 -7.50 7.86 7.59
C ILE A 11 -8.64 7.40 6.66
N ALA A 12 -9.87 7.56 7.13
CA ALA A 12 -11.03 7.81 6.26
C ALA A 12 -11.22 9.34 6.26
N VAL A 13 -11.66 10.06 5.23
CA VAL A 13 -12.61 9.82 4.14
C VAL A 13 -12.21 10.74 2.96
N ALA A 14 -12.83 10.56 1.79
CA ALA A 14 -13.01 11.58 0.76
C ALA A 14 -12.93 13.03 1.31
N GLY A 15 -11.99 13.84 0.83
CA GLY A 15 -11.96 15.28 1.15
C GLY A 15 -10.70 15.86 1.82
N GLY A 16 -9.49 15.49 1.38
CA GLY A 16 -8.32 16.37 1.52
C GLY A 16 -7.11 15.83 2.31
N ALA A 17 -7.18 14.66 2.93
CA ALA A 17 -6.03 14.04 3.60
C ALA A 17 -5.26 13.09 2.68
N GLU A 18 -3.92 13.16 2.71
CA GLU A 18 -3.04 12.22 1.99
C GLU A 18 -2.93 10.89 2.76
N PHE A 19 -2.88 9.75 2.06
CA PHE A 19 -2.78 8.43 2.70
C PHE A 19 -1.85 7.47 1.95
N LEU A 20 -1.34 6.46 2.67
CA LEU A 20 -0.61 5.31 2.14
C LEU A 20 -0.92 4.06 2.99
N CYS A 21 -1.59 3.07 2.41
CA CYS A 21 -2.04 1.87 3.12
C CYS A 21 -1.87 0.58 2.30
N ARG A 22 -1.71 -0.57 2.97
CA ARG A 22 -1.72 -1.88 2.31
C ARG A 22 -3.15 -2.30 1.99
N SER A 23 -3.39 -2.61 0.72
CA SER A 23 -4.63 -3.16 0.21
C SER A 23 -4.69 -4.67 0.44
N GLY A 24 -5.85 -5.19 0.82
CA GLY A 24 -6.05 -6.62 1.02
C GLY A 24 -5.93 -7.41 -0.29
N ALA A 25 -5.31 -8.60 -0.23
CA ALA A 25 -4.98 -9.42 -1.40
C ALA A 25 -6.17 -9.78 -2.31
N ARG A 26 -7.39 -9.86 -1.75
CA ARG A 26 -8.62 -10.18 -2.50
C ARG A 26 -9.20 -9.00 -3.29
N ARG A 27 -8.73 -7.77 -3.06
CA ARG A 27 -9.18 -6.62 -3.85
C ARG A 27 -8.54 -6.67 -5.22
N ILE A 28 -9.33 -6.43 -6.27
CA ILE A 28 -8.86 -6.35 -7.65
C ILE A 28 -9.16 -4.92 -8.13
N PRO A 29 -8.21 -3.98 -8.01
CA PRO A 29 -8.43 -2.60 -8.42
C PRO A 29 -8.50 -2.51 -9.95
N LEU A 30 -9.38 -1.65 -10.45
CA LEU A 30 -9.44 -1.34 -11.88
C LEU A 30 -8.17 -0.58 -12.29
N ILE A 31 -7.49 -1.02 -13.34
CA ILE A 31 -6.38 -0.28 -13.92
C ILE A 31 -6.94 0.77 -14.88
N ILE A 32 -6.85 2.05 -14.51
CA ILE A 32 -7.26 3.17 -15.38
C ILE A 32 -6.09 3.60 -16.26
N LYS A 33 -4.89 3.74 -15.68
CA LYS A 33 -3.69 4.15 -16.41
C LYS A 33 -2.44 3.57 -15.75
N ARG A 34 -1.56 2.95 -16.54
CA ARG A 34 -0.22 2.56 -16.08
C ARG A 34 0.74 3.74 -16.11
N LEU A 35 1.64 3.80 -15.14
CA LEU A 35 2.65 4.85 -15.00
C LEU A 35 4.06 4.29 -15.27
N PRO A 36 5.04 5.14 -15.66
CA PRO A 36 6.38 4.69 -16.04
C PRO A 36 7.16 3.94 -14.95
N ASP A 37 6.83 4.18 -13.67
CA ASP A 37 7.51 3.52 -12.55
C ASP A 37 6.84 2.19 -12.11
N GLY A 38 5.98 1.64 -12.98
CA GLY A 38 5.33 0.33 -12.78
C GLY A 38 4.04 0.36 -11.96
N SER A 39 3.75 1.48 -11.31
CA SER A 39 2.48 1.72 -10.62
C SER A 39 1.32 2.02 -11.59
N TYR A 40 0.09 2.10 -11.07
CA TYR A 40 -1.07 2.45 -11.89
C TYR A 40 -2.12 3.27 -11.14
N LEU A 41 -2.83 4.13 -11.87
CA LEU A 41 -3.99 4.86 -11.38
C LEU A 41 -5.22 3.96 -11.36
N SER A 42 -6.03 4.13 -10.33
CA SER A 42 -7.28 3.43 -10.07
C SER A 42 -8.26 4.38 -9.37
N THR A 43 -9.44 3.86 -9.05
CA THR A 43 -10.44 4.58 -8.26
C THR A 43 -10.91 3.73 -7.10
N PHE A 44 -11.22 4.36 -5.97
CA PHE A 44 -11.68 3.69 -4.76
C PHE A 44 -13.05 4.21 -4.30
N GLY A 45 -13.85 3.31 -3.73
CA GLY A 45 -15.17 3.64 -3.19
C GLY A 45 -16.24 3.93 -4.24
N MET A 46 -17.46 4.19 -3.78
CA MET A 46 -18.60 4.51 -4.64
C MET A 46 -18.41 5.85 -5.38
N GLU A 47 -17.72 6.79 -4.75
CA GLU A 47 -17.42 8.12 -5.29
C GLU A 47 -16.26 8.14 -6.29
N LYS A 48 -15.66 6.97 -6.59
CA LYS A 48 -14.53 6.83 -7.52
C LYS A 48 -13.37 7.79 -7.21
N LEU A 49 -12.97 7.85 -5.94
CA LEU A 49 -11.84 8.67 -5.51
C LEU A 49 -10.57 8.24 -6.25
N PRO A 50 -9.80 9.16 -6.85
CA PRO A 50 -8.58 8.82 -7.56
C PRO A 50 -7.55 8.31 -6.57
N VAL A 51 -6.98 7.14 -6.88
CA VAL A 51 -5.90 6.54 -6.09
C VAL A 51 -4.85 6.00 -7.02
N ARG A 52 -3.65 5.83 -6.49
CA ARG A 52 -2.56 5.15 -7.16
C ARG A 52 -2.26 3.86 -6.43
N ILE A 53 -2.06 2.80 -7.19
CA ILE A 53 -1.75 1.46 -6.71
C ILE A 53 -0.31 1.12 -7.07
N ILE A 54 0.43 0.62 -6.09
CA ILE A 54 1.81 0.16 -6.22
C ILE A 54 1.85 -1.30 -5.81
N GLU A 55 2.43 -2.16 -6.66
CA GLU A 55 2.64 -3.57 -6.35
C GLU A 55 4.13 -3.82 -6.21
N ALA A 56 4.54 -4.42 -5.08
CA ALA A 56 5.94 -4.65 -4.77
C ALA A 56 6.13 -6.00 -4.09
N TRP A 57 7.27 -6.63 -4.36
CA TRP A 57 7.72 -7.79 -3.61
C TRP A 57 8.65 -7.34 -2.50
N ILE A 58 8.33 -7.72 -1.26
CA ILE A 58 9.07 -7.33 -0.06
C ILE A 58 9.66 -8.57 0.57
N THR A 59 10.93 -8.48 0.94
CA THR A 59 11.60 -9.50 1.74
C THR A 59 11.51 -9.07 3.19
N VAL A 60 10.93 -9.92 4.03
CA VAL A 60 10.80 -9.72 5.47
C VAL A 60 11.69 -10.74 6.17
N THR A 61 12.52 -10.27 7.09
CA THR A 61 13.24 -11.12 8.03
C THR A 61 12.54 -11.04 9.37
N TYR A 62 12.05 -12.17 9.85
CA TYR A 62 11.39 -12.29 11.14
C TYR A 62 12.41 -12.41 12.28
N GLN A 63 11.98 -12.13 13.51
CA GLN A 63 12.84 -12.21 14.71
C GLN A 63 13.47 -13.59 14.93
N ASP A 64 12.79 -14.65 14.48
CA ASP A 64 13.28 -16.02 14.55
C ASP A 64 14.30 -16.35 13.43
N GLY A 65 14.66 -15.38 12.60
CA GLY A 65 15.56 -15.52 11.46
C GLY A 65 14.88 -16.02 10.18
N THR A 66 13.56 -16.28 10.20
CA THR A 66 12.82 -16.70 9.01
C THR A 66 12.82 -15.58 7.97
N VAL A 67 13.19 -15.90 6.73
CA VAL A 67 13.13 -14.95 5.60
C VAL A 67 11.98 -15.33 4.68
N CYS A 68 11.02 -14.43 4.52
CA CYS A 68 9.87 -14.61 3.64
C CYS A 68 9.82 -13.52 2.58
N ARG A 69 9.37 -13.90 1.38
CA ARG A 69 9.08 -12.95 0.31
C ARG A 69 7.56 -12.80 0.17
N GLU A 70 7.05 -11.59 0.41
CA GLU A 70 5.63 -11.28 0.34
C GLU A 70 5.33 -10.33 -0.82
N GLN A 71 4.17 -10.50 -1.46
CA GLN A 71 3.65 -9.51 -2.38
C GLN A 71 2.79 -8.51 -1.62
N TRP A 72 3.17 -7.24 -1.69
CA TRP A 72 2.39 -6.13 -1.16
C TRP A 72 1.72 -5.37 -2.31
N ARG A 73 0.51 -4.87 -2.01
CA ARG A 73 -0.20 -3.90 -2.82
C ARG A 73 -0.49 -2.69 -1.96
N LEU A 74 0.10 -1.54 -2.28
CA LEU A 74 -0.13 -0.28 -1.58
C LEU A 74 -1.11 0.58 -2.38
N ALA A 75 -2.00 1.27 -1.67
CA ALA A 75 -2.89 2.28 -2.22
C ALA A 75 -2.56 3.64 -1.60
N THR A 76 -2.54 4.70 -2.41
CA THR A 76 -2.23 6.07 -1.98
C THR A 76 -3.01 7.12 -2.76
N SER A 77 -3.26 8.27 -2.14
CA SER A 77 -3.75 9.47 -2.83
C SER A 77 -2.62 10.30 -3.48
N LEU A 78 -1.35 9.95 -3.26
CA LEU A 78 -0.18 10.55 -3.92
C LEU A 78 -0.06 10.06 -5.37
N THR A 79 -0.77 10.70 -6.28
CA THR A 79 -0.93 10.23 -7.67
C THR A 79 0.17 10.66 -8.64
N ASP A 80 0.98 11.66 -8.28
CA ASP A 80 2.12 12.11 -9.08
C ASP A 80 3.34 11.21 -8.88
N HIS A 81 3.64 10.36 -9.87
CA HIS A 81 4.78 9.45 -9.82
C HIS A 81 6.14 10.11 -9.99
N THR A 82 6.19 11.34 -10.50
CA THR A 82 7.45 12.08 -10.64
C THR A 82 7.85 12.70 -9.31
N ARG A 83 6.86 13.17 -8.54
CA ARG A 83 7.07 13.74 -7.21
C ARG A 83 7.15 12.69 -6.09
N TYR A 84 6.43 11.58 -6.24
CA TYR A 84 6.37 10.51 -5.24
C TYR A 84 6.67 9.15 -5.91
N PRO A 85 7.95 8.80 -6.12
CA PRO A 85 8.32 7.54 -6.78
C PRO A 85 7.78 6.31 -6.03
N ALA A 86 7.31 5.31 -6.76
CA ALA A 86 6.70 4.11 -6.17
C ALA A 86 7.62 3.40 -5.17
N ARG A 87 8.93 3.37 -5.46
CA ARG A 87 9.92 2.72 -4.60
C ARG A 87 10.05 3.41 -3.24
N GLU A 88 10.10 4.73 -3.21
CA GLU A 88 10.22 5.49 -1.95
C GLU A 88 9.00 5.28 -1.05
N LEU A 89 7.81 5.22 -1.64
CA LEU A 89 6.58 4.93 -0.90
C LEU A 89 6.57 3.49 -0.35
N VAL A 90 7.12 2.54 -1.09
CA VAL A 90 7.27 1.15 -0.62
C VAL A 90 8.25 1.08 0.55
N ASP A 91 9.40 1.72 0.44
CA ASP A 91 10.43 1.74 1.48
C ASP A 91 9.89 2.42 2.76
N LEU A 92 9.24 3.58 2.63
CA LEU A 92 8.57 4.27 3.75
C LEU A 92 7.51 3.42 4.43
N TYR A 93 6.67 2.73 3.65
CA TYR A 93 5.64 1.85 4.21
C TYR A 93 6.28 0.65 4.93
N HIS A 94 7.37 0.10 4.38
CA HIS A 94 8.09 -1.03 4.97
C HIS A 94 8.72 -0.65 6.31
N GLU A 95 9.36 0.51 6.41
CA GLU A 95 9.91 1.04 7.67
C GLU A 95 8.81 1.21 8.73
N ARG A 96 7.69 1.85 8.38
CA ARG A 96 6.56 2.01 9.30
C ARG A 96 6.04 0.66 9.78
N TRP A 97 5.86 -0.29 8.85
CA TRP A 97 5.33 -1.61 9.18
C TRP A 97 6.24 -2.37 10.13
N GLN A 98 7.57 -2.33 9.95
CA GLN A 98 8.53 -2.97 10.87
C GLN A 98 8.39 -2.43 12.30
N VAL A 99 8.26 -1.10 12.46
CA VAL A 99 8.06 -0.47 13.77
C VAL A 99 6.76 -0.93 14.42
N GLU A 100 5.67 -1.02 13.65
CA GLU A 100 4.35 -1.41 14.14
C GLU A 100 4.27 -2.89 14.53
N THR A 101 4.98 -3.76 13.80
CA THR A 101 4.91 -5.21 13.97
C THR A 101 6.01 -5.77 14.87
N LYS A 102 6.97 -4.92 15.30
CA LYS A 102 8.07 -5.29 16.20
C LYS A 102 8.84 -6.51 15.71
N ILE A 103 9.09 -6.58 14.41
CA ILE A 103 9.91 -7.63 13.81
C ILE A 103 11.39 -7.28 13.92
#